data_AF-A0AAD0S352-F1
#
_entry.id   AF-A0AAD0S352-F1
#
_cell.length_a   1.000
_cell.length_b   1.000
_cell.length_c   1.000
_cell.angle_alpha   90.00
_cell.angle_beta   90.00
_cell.angle_gamma   90.00
#
_symmetry.space_group_name_H-M   'P 1'
#
loop_
_entity.id
_entity.type
_entity.pdbx_description
1 polymer ?
#
loop_
_entity_poly.entity_id
_entity_poly.type
_entity_poly.pdbx_seq_one_letter_code
_entity_poly.pdbx_strand_id
1 'polypeptide(L)'
;MILAAGYLAIFLGLIHSFLGEILIFQKLRDNELIPSHGGDLLKARQVRILWASWHLVSIFGFGMASILIWLSLSTSNSSITEVLINIVSITMLCGAVLVLIGTKGKHPGWIVLTIIGILPWFA
;
A
#
# COMPACT_ATOMS: atom_id res chain seq x y z
N MET A 1 -20.11 -0.43 -1.87
CA MET A 1 -18.98 -0.91 -1.03
C MET A 1 -17.64 -0.18 -1.25
N ILE A 2 -17.55 0.77 -2.20
CA ILE A 2 -16.33 1.54 -2.52
C ILE A 2 -15.75 2.29 -1.31
N LEU A 3 -16.58 2.96 -0.49
CA LEU A 3 -16.12 3.72 0.67
C LEU A 3 -15.36 2.85 1.68
N ALA A 4 -15.88 1.65 1.95
CA ALA A 4 -15.22 0.69 2.84
C ALA A 4 -13.85 0.24 2.29
N ALA A 5 -13.75 0.04 0.96
CA ALA A 5 -12.49 -0.28 0.31
C ALA A 5 -11.46 0.86 0.46
N GLY A 6 -11.93 2.11 0.31
CA GLY A 6 -11.11 3.30 0.54
C GLY A 6 -10.56 3.39 1.96
N TYR A 7 -11.39 3.22 2.99
CA TYR A 7 -10.90 3.21 4.37
C TYR A 7 -9.97 2.04 4.67
N LEU A 8 -10.27 0.85 4.16
CA LEU A 8 -9.39 -0.31 4.31
C LEU A 8 -8.01 -0.06 3.69
N ALA A 9 -7.95 0.62 2.55
CA ALA A 9 -6.70 1.05 1.92
C ALA A 9 -5.93 2.10 2.76
N ILE A 10 -6.61 3.04 3.41
CA ILE A 10 -5.97 3.94 4.40
C ILE A 10 -5.37 3.13 5.54
N PHE A 11 -6.15 2.23 6.16
CA PHE A 11 -5.64 1.43 7.27
C PHE A 11 -4.46 0.55 6.86
N LEU A 12 -4.52 -0.07 5.68
CA LEU A 12 -3.40 -0.84 5.14
C LEU A 12 -2.15 0.03 4.98
N GLY A 13 -2.27 1.22 4.39
CA GLY A 13 -1.15 2.14 4.21
C GLY A 13 -0.52 2.58 5.52
N LEU A 14 -1.33 2.87 6.55
CA LEU A 14 -0.87 3.22 7.90
C LEU A 14 -0.13 2.05 8.55
N ILE A 15 -0.75 0.86 8.58
CA ILE A 15 -0.17 -0.35 9.17
C ILE A 15 1.13 -0.71 8.46
N HIS A 16 1.17 -0.63 7.12
CA HIS A 16 2.36 -0.93 6.35
C HIS A 16 3.53 -0.02 6.72
N SER A 17 3.33 1.30 6.76
CA SER A 17 4.38 2.25 7.15
C SER A 17 4.78 2.11 8.61
N PHE A 18 3.82 1.98 9.52
CA PHE A 18 4.08 1.91 10.95
C PHE A 18 4.79 0.61 11.35
N LEU A 19 4.31 -0.55 10.87
CA LEU A 19 4.96 -1.83 11.17
C LEU A 19 6.31 -1.96 10.49
N GLY A 20 6.48 -1.45 9.27
CA GLY A 20 7.80 -1.45 8.62
C GLY A 20 8.82 -0.65 9.42
N GLU A 21 8.41 0.51 9.93
CA GLU A 21 9.26 1.33 10.79
C GLU A 21 9.68 0.56 12.04
N ILE A 22 8.74 -0.04 12.78
CA ILE A 22 9.01 -0.76 14.03
C ILE A 22 9.82 -2.06 13.80
N LEU A 23 9.43 -2.86 12.83
CA LEU A 23 9.95 -4.21 12.67
C LEU A 23 11.30 -4.24 11.94
N ILE A 24 11.52 -3.30 11.03
CA ILE A 24 12.68 -3.29 10.12
C ILE A 24 13.55 -2.07 10.39
N PHE A 25 13.03 -0.86 10.15
CA PHE A 25 13.90 0.32 9.99
C PHE A 25 14.42 0.91 11.29
N GLN A 26 13.69 0.76 12.40
CA GLN A 26 14.20 1.11 13.72
C GLN A 26 15.50 0.38 14.05
N LYS A 27 15.66 -0.87 13.59
CA LYS A 27 16.88 -1.68 13.81
C LYS A 27 18.03 -1.30 12.87
N LEU A 28 17.79 -0.48 11.86
CA LEU A 28 18.77 -0.03 10.86
C LEU A 28 19.20 1.43 11.09
N ARG A 29 18.87 2.03 12.24
CA ARG A 29 19.18 3.41 12.60
C ARG A 29 20.29 3.46 13.66
N ASP A 30 21.30 4.29 13.40
CA ASP A 30 22.33 4.68 14.36
C ASP A 30 22.02 6.09 14.93
N ASN A 31 20.86 6.26 15.56
CA ASN A 31 20.34 7.52 16.13
C ASN A 31 19.87 8.61 15.14
N GLU A 32 19.79 8.33 13.84
CA GLU A 32 19.18 9.23 12.85
C GLU A 32 17.70 8.89 12.60
N LEU A 33 16.93 9.88 12.13
CA LEU A 33 15.57 9.66 11.64
C LEU A 33 15.51 8.81 10.37
N ILE A 34 16.57 8.78 9.57
CA ILE A 34 16.61 8.02 8.33
C ILE A 34 17.61 6.88 8.52
N PRO A 35 17.22 5.61 8.32
CA PRO A 35 18.12 4.49 8.51
C PRO A 35 19.27 4.51 7.51
N SER A 36 20.45 4.12 7.99
CA SER A 36 21.70 4.09 7.21
C SER A 36 22.55 2.85 7.52
N HIS A 37 22.24 2.13 8.58
CA HIS A 37 23.02 0.98 9.06
C HIS A 37 22.53 -0.32 8.41
N GLY A 38 23.16 -0.69 7.29
CA GLY A 38 22.80 -1.88 6.51
C GLY A 38 23.61 -3.14 6.83
N GLY A 39 24.42 -3.10 7.89
CA GLY A 39 25.43 -4.13 8.18
C GLY A 39 26.45 -4.25 7.05
N ASP A 40 26.97 -5.46 6.85
CA ASP A 40 28.00 -5.74 5.83
C ASP A 40 27.43 -5.87 4.41
N LEU A 41 26.12 -6.07 4.27
CA LEU A 41 25.46 -6.40 3.00
C LEU A 41 24.96 -5.18 2.24
N LEU A 42 24.47 -4.16 2.95
CA LEU A 42 23.82 -3.00 2.35
C LEU A 42 24.56 -1.71 2.67
N LYS A 43 24.88 -0.94 1.63
CA LYS A 43 25.40 0.41 1.78
C LYS A 43 24.31 1.35 2.31
N ALA A 44 24.69 2.38 3.04
CA ALA A 44 23.76 3.39 3.58
C ALA A 44 22.78 3.93 2.52
N ARG A 45 23.25 4.18 1.30
CA ARG A 45 22.38 4.62 0.19
C ARG A 45 21.29 3.60 -0.14
N GLN A 46 21.59 2.31 -0.14
CA GLN A 46 20.62 1.25 -0.44
C GLN A 46 19.58 1.14 0.68
N VAL A 47 20.00 1.24 1.95
CA VAL A 47 19.09 1.28 3.10
C VAL A 47 18.14 2.47 3.00
N ARG A 48 18.65 3.66 2.67
CA ARG A 48 17.83 4.86 2.47
C ARG A 48 16.82 4.70 1.33
N ILE A 49 17.20 4.06 0.23
CA ILE A 49 16.29 3.76 -0.89
C ILE A 49 15.19 2.78 -0.43
N LEU A 50 15.54 1.73 0.32
CA LEU A 50 14.57 0.76 0.85
C LEU A 50 13.58 1.42 1.81
N TRP A 51 14.06 2.29 2.69
CA TRP A 51 13.21 3.05 3.61
C TRP A 51 12.27 4.00 2.86
N ALA A 52 12.80 4.76 1.91
CA ALA A 52 12.01 5.68 1.12
C ALA A 52 10.95 4.95 0.27
N SER A 53 11.30 3.83 -0.38
CA SER A 53 10.36 3.07 -1.21
C SER A 53 9.26 2.42 -0.39
N TRP A 54 9.56 2.00 0.85
CA TRP A 54 8.57 1.46 1.77
C TRP A 54 7.46 2.47 2.09
N HIS A 55 7.83 3.69 2.50
CA HIS A 55 6.84 4.74 2.79
C HIS A 55 6.18 5.29 1.53
N LEU A 56 6.90 5.35 0.41
CA LEU A 56 6.34 5.79 -0.87
C LEU A 56 5.18 4.90 -1.33
N VAL A 57 5.27 3.58 -1.13
CA VAL A 57 4.16 2.66 -1.43
C VAL A 57 2.94 2.95 -0.56
N SER A 58 3.10 3.28 0.73
CA SER A 58 1.98 3.73 1.57
C SER A 58 1.35 5.02 1.04
N ILE A 59 2.17 5.99 0.59
CA ILE A 59 1.67 7.25 0.02
C ILE A 59 0.86 6.98 -1.26
N PHE A 60 1.34 6.12 -2.15
CA PHE A 60 0.56 5.71 -3.32
C PHE A 60 -0.71 4.96 -2.92
N GLY A 61 -0.66 4.12 -1.89
CA GLY A 61 -1.84 3.49 -1.30
C GLY A 61 -2.87 4.50 -0.80
N PHE A 62 -2.44 5.59 -0.14
CA PHE A 62 -3.31 6.69 0.26
C PHE A 62 -3.90 7.45 -0.92
N GLY A 63 -3.14 7.61 -2.02
CA GLY A 63 -3.65 8.16 -3.27
C GLY A 63 -4.82 7.33 -3.82
N MET A 64 -4.64 6.01 -3.91
CA MET A 64 -5.68 5.08 -4.37
C MET A 64 -6.90 5.08 -3.43
N ALA A 65 -6.66 5.12 -2.11
CA ALA A 65 -7.72 5.23 -1.12
C ALA A 65 -8.53 6.52 -1.27
N SER A 66 -7.85 7.65 -1.50
CA SER A 66 -8.48 8.97 -1.68
C SER A 66 -9.34 8.99 -2.94
N ILE A 67 -8.89 8.36 -4.04
CA ILE A 67 -9.70 8.18 -5.25
C ILE A 67 -10.98 7.40 -4.93
N LEU A 68 -10.89 6.26 -4.24
CA LEU A 68 -12.07 5.46 -3.89
C LEU A 68 -13.04 6.24 -2.98
N ILE A 69 -12.54 6.92 -1.95
CA ILE A 69 -13.38 7.73 -1.06
C ILE A 69 -14.06 8.85 -1.83
N TRP A 70 -13.32 9.58 -2.68
CA TRP A 70 -13.88 10.64 -3.50
C TRP A 70 -14.98 10.14 -4.45
N LEU A 71 -14.73 9.03 -5.16
CA LEU A 71 -15.72 8.42 -6.05
C LEU A 71 -16.98 7.98 -5.29
N SER A 72 -16.83 7.47 -4.06
CA SER A 72 -17.97 7.05 -3.24
C SER A 72 -18.87 8.20 -2.76
N LEU A 73 -18.35 9.42 -2.72
CA LEU A 73 -19.09 10.63 -2.35
C LEU A 73 -19.65 11.36 -3.58
N SER A 74 -19.15 11.04 -4.77
CA SER A 74 -19.62 11.63 -6.02
C SER A 74 -20.98 11.05 -6.42
N THR A 75 -21.93 11.91 -6.80
CA THR A 75 -23.28 11.50 -7.21
C THR A 75 -23.39 11.18 -8.70
N SER A 76 -22.30 11.30 -9.47
CA SER A 76 -22.29 11.04 -10.91
C SER A 76 -21.88 9.60 -11.23
N ASN A 77 -22.87 8.78 -11.58
CA ASN A 77 -22.64 7.49 -12.23
C ASN A 77 -22.32 7.74 -13.71
N SER A 78 -21.02 7.83 -14.00
CA SER A 78 -20.49 8.10 -15.33
C SER A 78 -19.48 7.03 -15.72
N SER A 79 -19.24 6.84 -17.01
CA SER A 79 -18.27 5.87 -17.51
C SER A 79 -16.85 6.10 -16.96
N ILE A 80 -16.48 7.35 -16.66
CA ILE A 80 -15.19 7.66 -16.04
C ILE A 80 -15.08 7.11 -14.61
N THR A 81 -16.18 7.11 -13.84
CA THR A 81 -16.23 6.53 -12.48
C THR A 81 -15.92 5.04 -12.52
N GLU A 82 -16.56 4.29 -13.43
CA GLU A 82 -16.32 2.86 -13.60
C GLU A 82 -14.89 2.55 -14.05
N VAL A 83 -14.35 3.34 -14.97
CA VAL A 83 -12.96 3.19 -15.43
C VAL A 83 -11.97 3.41 -14.27
N LEU A 84 -12.17 4.45 -13.46
CA LEU A 84 -11.29 4.73 -12.31
C LEU A 84 -11.38 3.63 -11.24
N ILE A 85 -12.59 3.14 -10.95
CA ILE A 85 -12.77 1.99 -10.04
C ILE A 85 -11.98 0.79 -10.56
N ASN A 86 -12.11 0.45 -11.84
CA ASN A 86 -11.40 -0.68 -12.43
C ASN A 86 -9.88 -0.50 -12.40
N ILE A 87 -9.36 0.69 -12.68
CA ILE A 87 -7.92 0.97 -12.61
C ILE A 87 -7.40 0.76 -11.18
N VAL A 88 -8.09 1.29 -10.17
CA VAL A 88 -7.69 1.12 -8.77
C VAL A 88 -7.78 -0.35 -8.37
N SER A 89 -8.89 -1.03 -8.69
CA SER A 89 -9.12 -2.44 -8.39
C SER A 89 -8.04 -3.35 -8.99
N ILE A 90 -7.75 -3.19 -10.28
CA ILE A 90 -6.71 -3.97 -10.97
C ILE A 90 -5.33 -3.68 -10.38
N THR A 91 -5.03 -2.42 -10.06
CA THR A 91 -3.75 -2.04 -9.43
C THR A 91 -3.58 -2.74 -8.07
N MET A 92 -4.62 -2.78 -7.25
CA MET A 92 -4.62 -3.48 -5.96
C MET A 92 -4.45 -5.00 -6.13
N LEU A 93 -5.11 -5.60 -7.11
CA LEU A 93 -4.98 -7.02 -7.43
C LEU A 93 -3.59 -7.38 -7.95
N CYS A 94 -3.00 -6.57 -8.83
CA CYS A 94 -1.62 -6.74 -9.26
C CYS A 94 -0.65 -6.65 -8.07
N GLY A 95 -0.87 -5.69 -7.17
CA GLY A 95 -0.13 -5.60 -5.91
C GLY A 95 -0.30 -6.85 -5.03
N ALA A 96 -1.51 -7.38 -4.92
CA ALA A 96 -1.79 -8.61 -4.18
C ALA A 96 -1.02 -9.80 -4.75
N VAL A 97 -1.05 -9.98 -6.07
CA VAL A 97 -0.30 -11.04 -6.78
C VAL A 97 1.21 -10.89 -6.55
N LEU A 98 1.73 -9.68 -6.64
CA LEU A 98 3.15 -9.40 -6.40
C LEU A 98 3.55 -9.80 -4.96
N VAL A 99 2.77 -9.40 -3.95
CA VAL A 99 3.03 -9.75 -2.55
C VAL A 99 2.89 -11.25 -2.31
N LEU A 100 1.88 -11.89 -2.90
CA LEU A 100 1.65 -13.33 -2.80
C LEU A 100 2.86 -14.10 -3.33
N ILE A 101 3.33 -13.78 -4.53
CA ILE A 101 4.46 -14.46 -5.17
C ILE A 101 5.76 -14.13 -4.41
N GLY A 102 6.03 -12.85 -4.18
CA GLY A 102 7.29 -12.38 -3.56
C GLY A 102 7.50 -12.90 -2.14
N THR A 103 6.42 -13.17 -1.40
CA THR A 103 6.47 -13.67 -0.01
C THR A 103 6.09 -15.14 0.12
N LYS A 104 5.86 -15.84 -0.99
CA LYS A 104 5.37 -17.23 -1.02
C LYS A 104 4.11 -17.42 -0.15
N GLY A 105 3.22 -16.44 -0.19
CA GLY A 105 1.97 -16.39 0.57
C GLY A 105 2.09 -16.20 2.08
N LYS A 106 3.29 -15.99 2.62
CA LYS A 106 3.51 -15.86 4.07
C LYS A 106 3.17 -14.48 4.61
N HIS A 107 3.10 -13.46 3.76
CA HIS A 107 2.78 -12.10 4.20
C HIS A 107 1.28 -11.81 4.02
N PRO A 108 0.52 -11.49 5.09
CA PRO A 108 -0.93 -11.35 5.03
C PRO A 108 -1.42 -10.19 4.13
N GLY A 109 -0.53 -9.26 3.76
CA GLY A 109 -0.86 -8.13 2.90
C GLY A 109 -1.49 -8.52 1.55
N TRP A 110 -1.20 -9.70 0.98
CA TRP A 110 -1.86 -10.13 -0.26
C TRP A 110 -3.37 -10.29 -0.07
N ILE A 111 -3.82 -10.79 1.08
CA ILE A 111 -5.25 -10.97 1.39
C ILE A 111 -5.93 -9.61 1.45
N VAL A 112 -5.35 -8.66 2.20
CA VAL A 112 -5.93 -7.32 2.37
C VAL A 112 -5.99 -6.57 1.04
N LEU A 113 -4.94 -6.65 0.22
CA LEU A 113 -4.93 -6.04 -1.12
C LEU A 113 -5.97 -6.67 -2.05
N THR A 114 -6.15 -8.00 -2.01
CA THR A 114 -7.20 -8.67 -2.77
C THR A 114 -8.59 -8.20 -2.35
N ILE A 115 -8.85 -8.09 -1.04
CA ILE A 115 -10.12 -7.58 -0.53
C ILE A 115 -10.36 -6.15 -1.03
N ILE A 116 -9.38 -5.25 -0.89
CA ILE A 116 -9.49 -3.87 -1.38
C ILE A 116 -9.77 -3.83 -2.89
N GLY A 117 -9.13 -4.69 -3.68
CA GLY A 117 -9.30 -4.72 -5.14
C GLY A 117 -10.67 -5.23 -5.60
N ILE A 118 -11.27 -6.17 -4.86
CA ILE A 118 -12.54 -6.81 -5.23
C ILE A 118 -13.75 -6.05 -4.68
N LEU A 119 -13.63 -5.47 -3.48
CA LEU A 119 -14.74 -4.85 -2.76
C LEU A 119 -15.47 -3.72 -3.54
N PRO A 120 -14.79 -2.87 -4.34
CA PRO A 120 -15.45 -1.85 -5.15
C PRO A 120 -16.45 -2.38 -6.18
N TRP A 121 -16.31 -3.62 -6.65
CA TRP A 121 -17.23 -4.21 -7.65
C TRP A 121 -18.57 -4.67 -7.09
N PHE A 122 -18.71 -4.71 -5.77
CA PHE A 122 -19.96 -5.05 -5.09
C PHE A 122 -20.70 -3.79 -4.60
N ALA A 123 -20.48 -2.66 -5.26
CA ALA A 123 -21.03 -1.37 -4.88
C ALA A 123 -22.33 -1.02 -5.59
#